data_AF-A0A2C8Z4P6-F1
#
_entry.id   AF-A0A2C8Z4P6-F1
#
_cell.length_a   1.000
_cell.length_b   1.000
_cell.length_c   1.000
_cell.angle_alpha   90.00
_cell.angle_beta   90.00
_cell.angle_gamma   90.00
#
_symmetry.space_group_name_H-M   'P 1'
#
loop_
_entity.id
_entity.type
_entity.pdbx_description
1 polymer ?
#
loop_
_entity_poly.entity_id
_entity_poly.type
_entity_poly.pdbx_seq_one_letter_code
_entity_poly.pdbx_strand_id
1 'polypeptide(L)'
;MNMKKFKILAIVDAVLIVALVVLMFTLKGKYNDQAQASVKEQVGNYKATVNAALQDQWKSMDQYGMAWKLVYATLTGPKTEAAFDANVQKIFDDKDARFKQISYMYTAASIPAQVQNDIAAVGLAEQFLLKNEGGVKEIACGKNCVATFKFVKGKLKDSDYKALVEYKFAENFSIEAPKAFKFE
;
A
#
# COMPACT_ATOMS: atom_id res chain seq x y z
N MET A 1 -18.34 -72.89 -19.14
CA MET A 1 -17.90 -71.57 -19.63
C MET A 1 -16.41 -71.64 -19.99
N ASN A 2 -16.00 -71.26 -21.20
CA ASN A 2 -14.62 -71.47 -21.66
C ASN A 2 -13.64 -70.56 -20.88
N MET A 3 -12.77 -71.16 -20.06
CA MET A 3 -11.82 -70.46 -19.17
C MET A 3 -10.97 -69.41 -19.89
N LYS A 4 -10.66 -69.61 -21.19
CA LYS A 4 -9.92 -68.61 -21.98
C LYS A 4 -10.74 -67.33 -22.23
N LYS A 5 -12.04 -67.46 -22.51
CA LYS A 5 -12.94 -66.31 -22.71
C LYS A 5 -13.20 -65.56 -21.39
N PHE A 6 -13.30 -66.27 -20.27
CA PHE A 6 -13.45 -65.65 -18.95
C PHE A 6 -12.19 -64.88 -18.51
N LYS A 7 -10.99 -65.42 -18.77
CA LYS A 7 -9.72 -64.72 -18.50
C LYS A 7 -9.58 -63.46 -19.36
N ILE A 8 -9.97 -63.51 -20.64
CA ILE A 8 -9.93 -62.34 -21.53
C ILE A 8 -10.91 -61.26 -21.03
N LEU A 9 -12.14 -61.63 -20.66
CA LEU A 9 -13.12 -60.72 -20.09
C LEU A 9 -12.62 -60.07 -18.80
N ALA A 10 -12.04 -60.85 -17.87
CA ALA A 10 -11.49 -60.32 -16.63
C ALA A 10 -10.30 -59.36 -16.84
N ILE A 11 -9.45 -59.62 -17.84
CA ILE A 11 -8.33 -58.73 -18.19
C ILE A 11 -8.85 -57.42 -18.80
N VAL A 12 -9.83 -57.48 -19.70
CA VAL A 12 -10.43 -56.28 -20.32
C VAL A 12 -11.10 -55.40 -19.26
N ASP A 13 -11.80 -56.01 -18.31
CA ASP A 13 -12.48 -55.28 -17.22
C ASP A 13 -11.47 -54.63 -16.26
N ALA A 14 -10.39 -55.34 -15.92
CA ALA A 14 -9.30 -54.78 -15.12
C ALA A 14 -8.60 -53.59 -15.82
N VAL A 15 -8.40 -53.67 -17.14
CA VAL A 15 -7.80 -52.58 -17.92
C VAL A 15 -8.72 -51.35 -17.97
N LEU A 16 -10.03 -51.55 -18.11
CA LEU A 16 -11.03 -50.47 -18.09
C LEU A 16 -11.08 -49.76 -16.74
N ILE A 17 -11.04 -50.51 -15.63
CA ILE A 17 -11.02 -49.95 -14.28
C ILE A 17 -9.74 -49.14 -14.05
N VAL A 18 -8.57 -49.65 -14.45
CA VAL A 18 -7.30 -48.92 -14.32
C VAL A 18 -7.32 -47.65 -15.17
N ALA A 19 -7.83 -47.70 -16.40
CA ALA A 19 -7.95 -46.53 -17.26
C ALA A 19 -8.87 -45.45 -16.67
N LEU A 20 -10.01 -45.85 -16.08
CA LEU A 20 -10.93 -44.94 -15.40
C LEU A 20 -10.31 -44.30 -14.16
N VAL A 21 -9.57 -45.08 -13.37
CA VAL A 21 -8.87 -44.57 -12.18
C VAL A 21 -7.80 -43.55 -12.61
N VAL A 22 -7.01 -43.83 -13.64
CA VAL A 22 -6.00 -42.89 -14.16
C VAL A 22 -6.65 -41.61 -14.70
N LEU A 23 -7.80 -41.71 -15.37
CA LEU A 23 -8.60 -40.54 -15.82
C LEU A 23 -9.11 -39.70 -14.65
N MET A 24 -9.63 -40.33 -13.59
CA MET A 24 -10.08 -39.61 -12.40
C MET A 24 -8.92 -38.90 -11.68
N PHE A 25 -7.75 -39.54 -11.55
CA PHE A 25 -6.57 -38.91 -10.94
C PHE A 25 -6.00 -37.77 -11.80
N THR A 26 -6.00 -37.88 -13.13
CA THR A 26 -5.55 -36.80 -14.02
C THR A 26 -6.52 -35.62 -14.05
N LEU A 27 -7.83 -35.86 -14.03
CA LEU A 27 -8.83 -34.78 -13.89
C LEU A 27 -8.70 -34.10 -12.53
N LYS A 28 -8.57 -34.86 -11.43
CA LYS A 28 -8.37 -34.33 -10.08
C LYS A 28 -7.07 -33.52 -9.95
N GLY A 29 -5.98 -33.96 -10.59
CA GLY A 29 -4.71 -33.23 -10.67
C GLY A 29 -4.87 -31.90 -11.39
N LYS A 30 -5.50 -31.89 -12.57
CA LYS A 30 -5.75 -30.67 -13.35
C LYS A 30 -6.66 -29.68 -12.61
N TYR A 31 -7.68 -30.15 -11.91
CA TYR A 31 -8.54 -29.30 -11.07
C TYR A 31 -7.76 -28.70 -9.88
N ASN A 32 -6.88 -29.48 -9.24
CA ASN A 32 -6.04 -28.97 -8.15
C ASN A 32 -5.03 -27.92 -8.66
N ASP A 33 -4.44 -28.14 -9.84
CA ASP A 33 -3.50 -27.20 -10.45
C ASP A 33 -4.20 -25.90 -10.89
N GLN A 34 -5.40 -25.99 -11.46
CA GLN A 34 -6.23 -24.82 -11.80
C GLN A 34 -6.67 -24.06 -10.54
N ALA A 35 -7.09 -24.77 -9.49
CA ALA A 35 -7.45 -24.16 -8.22
C ALA A 35 -6.25 -23.46 -7.57
N GLN A 36 -5.07 -24.08 -7.58
CA GLN A 36 -3.84 -23.46 -7.07
C GLN A 36 -3.39 -22.27 -7.92
N ALA A 37 -3.53 -22.34 -9.26
CA ALA A 37 -3.22 -21.23 -10.15
C ALA A 37 -4.16 -20.03 -9.91
N SER A 38 -5.48 -20.27 -9.85
CA SER A 38 -6.48 -19.23 -9.56
C SER A 38 -6.29 -18.63 -8.16
N VAL A 39 -6.02 -19.45 -7.15
CA VAL A 39 -5.70 -18.97 -5.79
C VAL A 39 -4.42 -18.15 -5.80
N LYS A 40 -3.35 -18.60 -6.48
CA LYS A 40 -2.08 -17.88 -6.57
C LYS A 40 -2.22 -16.54 -7.30
N GLU A 41 -3.03 -16.49 -8.35
CA GLU A 41 -3.33 -15.27 -9.09
C GLU A 41 -4.16 -14.29 -8.25
N GLN A 42 -5.26 -14.75 -7.64
CA GLN A 42 -6.12 -13.89 -6.82
C GLN A 42 -5.43 -13.41 -5.55
N VAL A 43 -4.69 -14.28 -4.85
CA VAL A 43 -3.88 -13.91 -3.68
C VAL A 43 -2.72 -12.99 -4.11
N GLY A 44 -2.11 -13.22 -5.27
CA GLY A 44 -1.08 -12.36 -5.83
C GLY A 44 -1.60 -10.94 -6.11
N ASN A 45 -2.74 -10.83 -6.79
CA ASN A 45 -3.40 -9.56 -7.10
C ASN A 45 -3.82 -8.83 -5.83
N TYR A 46 -4.43 -9.54 -4.87
CA TYR A 46 -4.81 -8.96 -3.59
C TYR A 46 -3.60 -8.46 -2.79
N LYS A 47 -2.52 -9.24 -2.75
CA LYS A 47 -1.27 -8.84 -2.09
C LYS A 47 -0.66 -7.61 -2.75
N ALA A 48 -0.72 -7.50 -4.07
CA ALA A 48 -0.27 -6.30 -4.79
C ALA A 48 -1.09 -5.06 -4.40
N THR A 49 -2.42 -5.17 -4.33
CA THR A 49 -3.31 -4.09 -3.88
C THR A 49 -3.03 -3.69 -2.43
N VAL A 50 -2.90 -4.66 -1.53
CA VAL A 50 -2.57 -4.41 -0.11
C VAL A 50 -1.22 -3.71 0.03
N ASN A 51 -0.20 -4.18 -0.70
CA ASN A 51 1.13 -3.57 -0.67
C ASN A 51 1.10 -2.13 -1.19
N ALA A 52 0.39 -1.86 -2.29
CA ALA A 52 0.24 -0.50 -2.81
C ALA A 52 -0.46 0.42 -1.80
N ALA A 53 -1.51 -0.05 -1.15
CA ALA A 53 -2.22 0.72 -0.12
C ALA A 53 -1.31 1.01 1.10
N LEU A 54 -0.51 0.04 1.54
CA LEU A 54 0.46 0.21 2.62
C LEU A 54 1.56 1.20 2.25
N GLN A 55 2.03 1.17 1.00
CA GLN A 55 3.02 2.13 0.50
C GLN A 55 2.47 3.55 0.44
N ASP A 56 1.25 3.73 -0.06
CA ASP A 56 0.59 5.03 -0.09
C ASP A 56 0.37 5.55 1.34
N GLN A 57 -0.04 4.68 2.26
CA GLN A 57 -0.21 5.02 3.67
C GLN A 57 1.11 5.46 4.29
N TRP A 58 2.21 4.74 4.03
CA TRP A 58 3.55 5.09 4.50
C TRP A 58 4.00 6.47 4.02
N LYS A 59 3.90 6.74 2.71
CA LYS A 59 4.24 8.05 2.14
C LYS A 59 3.32 9.17 2.65
N SER A 60 2.04 8.86 2.90
CA SER A 60 1.10 9.83 3.45
C SER A 60 1.40 10.15 4.92
N MET A 61 1.86 9.17 5.70
CA MET A 61 2.28 9.38 7.08
C MET A 61 3.52 10.27 7.16
N ASP A 62 4.45 10.11 6.22
CA ASP A 62 5.61 11.00 6.06
C ASP A 62 5.17 12.44 5.78
N GLN A 63 4.34 12.65 4.75
CA GLN A 63 3.81 13.97 4.39
C GLN A 63 3.04 14.62 5.53
N TYR A 64 2.23 13.86 6.25
CA TYR A 64 1.51 14.32 7.43
C TYR A 64 2.47 14.80 8.53
N GLY A 65 3.54 14.04 8.80
CA GLY A 65 4.57 14.43 9.75
C GLY A 65 5.33 15.69 9.34
N MET A 66 5.70 15.81 8.06
CA MET A 66 6.35 16.99 7.50
C MET A 66 5.44 18.23 7.57
N ALA A 67 4.16 18.08 7.22
CA ALA A 67 3.18 19.16 7.25
C ALA A 67 2.99 19.74 8.66
N TRP A 68 2.85 18.88 9.68
CA TRP A 68 2.76 19.34 11.07
C TRP A 68 4.02 20.08 11.54
N LYS A 69 5.20 19.58 11.19
CA LYS A 69 6.47 20.27 11.48
C LYS A 69 6.51 21.66 10.82
N LEU A 70 6.08 21.76 9.57
CA LEU A 70 6.07 23.02 8.84
C LEU A 70 5.05 24.01 9.41
N VAL A 71 3.84 23.55 9.72
CA VAL A 71 2.80 24.36 10.39
C VAL A 71 3.34 24.92 11.69
N TYR A 72 3.93 24.08 12.54
CA TYR A 72 4.51 24.51 13.81
C TYR A 72 5.61 25.55 13.59
N ALA A 73 6.58 25.27 12.72
CA ALA A 73 7.69 26.18 12.43
C ALA A 73 7.22 27.54 11.87
N THR A 74 6.20 27.52 11.01
CA THR A 74 5.63 28.72 10.39
C THR A 74 4.83 29.57 11.38
N LEU A 75 4.10 28.94 12.30
CA LEU A 75 3.25 29.65 13.26
C LEU A 75 4.01 30.16 14.48
N THR A 76 5.07 29.46 14.90
CA THR A 76 5.87 29.81 16.09
C THR A 76 7.15 30.56 15.77
N GLY A 77 7.66 30.44 14.53
CA GLY A 77 8.88 31.10 14.08
C GLY A 77 8.65 32.38 13.28
N PRO A 78 9.66 32.85 12.53
CA PRO A 78 9.53 34.00 11.65
C PRO A 78 8.48 33.77 10.57
N LYS A 79 7.46 34.64 10.52
CA LYS A 79 6.34 34.58 9.57
C LYS A 79 6.69 35.18 8.20
N THR A 80 7.85 34.80 7.66
CA THR A 80 8.34 35.28 6.36
C THR A 80 8.39 34.15 5.34
N GLU A 81 8.26 34.49 4.07
CA GLU A 81 8.32 33.53 2.96
C GLU A 81 9.69 32.83 2.90
N ALA A 82 10.78 33.58 3.11
CA ALA A 82 12.13 33.02 3.15
C ALA A 82 12.31 32.00 4.28
N ALA A 83 11.75 32.26 5.47
CA ALA A 83 11.81 31.30 6.57
C ALA A 83 10.95 30.06 6.30
N PHE A 84 9.80 30.25 5.65
CA PHE A 84 8.95 29.14 5.20
C PHE A 84 9.69 28.23 4.22
N ASP A 85 10.27 28.80 3.16
CA ASP A 85 11.00 28.05 2.12
C ASP A 85 12.22 27.32 2.72
N ALA A 86 12.95 27.97 3.64
CA ALA A 86 14.05 27.34 4.36
C ALA A 86 13.59 26.16 5.24
N ASN A 87 12.43 26.29 5.90
CA ASN A 87 11.86 25.20 6.70
C ASN A 87 11.36 24.04 5.82
N VAL A 88 10.74 24.32 4.67
CA VAL A 88 10.35 23.29 3.70
C VAL A 88 11.57 22.47 3.28
N GLN A 89 12.64 23.14 2.86
CA GLN A 89 13.87 22.47 2.43
C GLN A 89 14.48 21.65 3.56
N LYS A 90 14.63 22.25 4.75
CA LYS A 90 15.20 21.57 5.93
C LYS A 90 14.42 20.32 6.30
N ILE A 91 13.09 20.40 6.32
CA ILE A 91 12.24 19.26 6.69
C ILE A 91 12.33 18.17 5.63
N PHE A 92 12.31 18.55 4.35
CA PHE A 92 12.36 17.60 3.24
C PHE A 92 13.70 16.87 3.15
N ASP A 93 14.82 17.58 3.34
CA ASP A 93 16.16 17.00 3.23
C ASP A 93 16.55 16.12 4.41
N ASP A 94 15.92 16.32 5.58
CA ASP A 94 16.17 15.52 6.79
C ASP A 94 15.48 14.15 6.71
N LYS A 95 15.94 13.33 5.76
CA LYS A 95 15.43 11.97 5.50
C LYS A 95 15.53 11.07 6.73
N ASP A 96 16.59 11.21 7.52
CA ASP A 96 16.80 10.40 8.72
C ASP A 96 15.75 10.72 9.79
N ALA A 97 15.48 12.00 10.06
CA ALA A 97 14.43 12.38 11.00
C ALA A 97 13.03 12.01 10.50
N ARG A 98 12.77 12.13 9.20
CA ARG A 98 11.52 11.70 8.56
C ARG A 98 11.30 10.20 8.74
N PHE A 99 12.29 9.39 8.39
CA PHE A 99 12.23 7.94 8.52
C PHE A 99 12.05 7.52 9.98
N LYS A 100 12.85 8.09 10.89
CA LYS A 100 12.76 7.82 12.33
C LYS A 100 11.36 8.12 12.89
N GLN A 101 10.76 9.23 12.48
CA GLN A 101 9.41 9.60 12.91
C GLN A 101 8.37 8.57 12.48
N ILE A 102 8.36 8.16 11.21
CA ILE A 102 7.39 7.18 10.70
C ILE A 102 7.58 5.84 11.40
N SER A 103 8.82 5.37 11.52
CA SER A 103 9.13 4.10 12.20
C SER A 103 8.67 4.09 13.66
N TYR A 104 8.80 5.21 14.39
CA TYR A 104 8.23 5.30 15.73
C TYR A 104 6.71 5.22 15.75
N MET A 105 6.02 5.87 14.81
CA MET A 105 4.56 5.80 14.74
C MET A 105 4.07 4.37 14.46
N TYR A 106 4.74 3.66 13.55
CA TYR A 106 4.41 2.27 13.23
C TYR A 106 4.76 1.31 14.37
N THR A 107 5.88 1.55 15.07
CA THR A 107 6.23 0.80 16.28
C THR A 107 5.21 1.00 17.39
N ALA A 108 4.78 2.24 17.62
CA ALA A 108 3.73 2.56 18.60
C ALA A 108 2.38 1.92 18.23
N ALA A 109 2.08 1.81 16.93
CA ALA A 109 0.94 1.07 16.40
C ALA A 109 1.10 -0.46 16.43
N SER A 110 2.19 -0.98 17.03
CA SER A 110 2.49 -2.41 17.13
C SER A 110 2.62 -3.12 15.77
N ILE A 111 3.01 -2.40 14.73
CA ILE A 111 3.26 -3.00 13.41
C ILE A 111 4.56 -3.82 13.46
N PRO A 112 4.57 -5.09 13.00
CA PRO A 112 5.77 -5.92 13.05
C PRO A 112 6.96 -5.32 12.31
N ALA A 113 8.17 -5.49 12.85
CA ALA A 113 9.41 -4.96 12.28
C ALA A 113 9.64 -5.42 10.82
N GLN A 114 9.28 -6.67 10.50
CA GLN A 114 9.39 -7.18 9.13
C GLN A 114 8.57 -6.35 8.14
N VAL A 115 7.32 -6.03 8.48
CA VAL A 115 6.43 -5.21 7.65
C VAL A 115 6.97 -3.79 7.51
N GLN A 116 7.51 -3.23 8.59
CA GLN A 116 8.15 -1.91 8.54
C GLN A 116 9.36 -1.91 7.60
N ASN A 117 10.22 -2.94 7.66
CA ASN A 117 11.38 -3.07 6.79
C ASN A 117 11.00 -3.24 5.31
N ASP A 118 9.98 -4.06 5.03
CA ASP A 118 9.51 -4.31 3.67
C ASP A 118 8.91 -3.04 3.03
N ILE A 119 8.18 -2.23 3.82
CA ILE A 119 7.62 -0.95 3.35
C ILE A 119 8.70 0.14 3.27
N ALA A 120 9.66 0.15 4.20
CA ALA A 120 10.78 1.09 4.21
C ALA A 120 11.63 1.03 2.93
N ALA A 121 11.73 -0.14 2.30
CA ALA A 121 12.43 -0.32 1.03
C ALA A 121 11.84 0.51 -0.12
N VAL A 122 10.59 0.97 0.02
CA VAL A 122 9.87 1.79 -0.97
C VAL A 122 10.23 3.28 -0.85
N GLY A 123 10.87 3.66 0.26
CA GLY A 123 11.36 5.00 0.50
C GLY A 123 10.32 5.95 1.08
N LEU A 124 10.72 7.23 1.15
CA LEU A 124 9.93 8.33 1.69
C LEU A 124 9.13 9.03 0.59
N ALA A 125 8.26 9.96 0.96
CA ALA A 125 7.54 10.78 -0.03
C ALA A 125 8.51 11.63 -0.85
N GLU A 126 8.38 11.57 -2.17
CA GLU A 126 9.26 12.27 -3.12
C GLU A 126 8.88 13.74 -3.31
N GLN A 127 7.63 14.10 -2.97
CA GLN A 127 7.13 15.45 -3.09
C GLN A 127 6.46 15.91 -1.79
N PHE A 128 6.77 17.14 -1.40
CA PHE A 128 6.18 17.80 -0.23
C PHE A 128 5.60 19.17 -0.59
N LEU A 129 6.33 20.00 -1.34
CA LEU A 129 5.81 21.24 -1.91
C LEU A 129 5.09 20.93 -3.24
N LEU A 130 3.80 21.22 -3.30
CA LEU A 130 2.94 20.96 -4.47
C LEU A 130 2.83 22.18 -5.38
N LYS A 131 2.77 23.38 -4.79
CA LYS A 131 2.64 24.64 -5.52
C LYS A 131 3.45 25.74 -4.88
N ASN A 132 4.01 26.62 -5.71
CA ASN A 132 4.75 27.81 -5.29
C ASN A 132 4.58 28.92 -6.33
N GLU A 133 3.44 29.63 -6.27
CA GLU A 133 3.08 30.62 -7.29
C GLU A 133 2.39 31.84 -6.67
N GLY A 134 2.80 33.05 -7.05
CA GLY A 134 2.13 34.29 -6.63
C GLY A 134 2.06 34.49 -5.11
N GLY A 135 3.03 33.96 -4.36
CA GLY A 135 3.04 33.97 -2.89
C GLY A 135 2.12 32.92 -2.25
N VAL A 136 1.44 32.07 -3.03
CA VAL A 136 0.68 30.94 -2.54
C VAL A 136 1.56 29.69 -2.56
N LYS A 137 1.69 29.04 -1.40
CA LYS A 137 2.42 27.79 -1.21
C LYS A 137 1.42 26.71 -0.84
N GLU A 138 1.39 25.61 -1.58
CA GLU A 138 0.58 24.44 -1.25
C GLU A 138 1.53 23.30 -0.90
N ILE A 139 1.29 22.64 0.24
CA ILE A 139 2.06 21.50 0.70
C ILE A 139 1.16 20.26 0.83
N ALA A 140 1.74 19.10 0.54
CA ALA A 140 1.08 17.82 0.77
C ALA A 140 1.02 17.51 2.28
N CYS A 141 -0.15 17.09 2.75
CA CYS A 141 -0.35 16.59 4.12
C CYS A 141 -0.75 15.10 4.20
N GLY A 142 -0.70 14.40 3.05
CA GLY A 142 -1.13 13.02 2.88
C GLY A 142 -1.89 12.84 1.57
N LYS A 143 -2.34 11.61 1.29
CA LYS A 143 -3.18 11.30 0.13
C LYS A 143 -4.42 12.20 0.09
N ASN A 144 -4.60 12.92 -1.01
CA ASN A 144 -5.71 13.87 -1.21
C ASN A 144 -5.78 14.98 -0.13
N CYS A 145 -4.67 15.30 0.53
CA CYS A 145 -4.61 16.33 1.57
C CYS A 145 -3.64 17.45 1.17
N VAL A 146 -4.12 18.69 1.23
CA VAL A 146 -3.31 19.89 0.96
C VAL A 146 -3.50 20.93 2.07
N ALA A 147 -2.40 21.52 2.52
CA ALA A 147 -2.40 22.72 3.34
C ALA A 147 -1.79 23.90 2.58
N THR A 148 -2.35 25.09 2.77
CA THR A 148 -2.04 26.28 1.96
C THR A 148 -1.55 27.42 2.84
N PHE A 149 -0.49 28.08 2.40
CA PHE A 149 0.08 29.27 3.05
C PHE A 149 0.15 30.41 2.04
N LYS A 150 -0.35 31.59 2.41
CA LYS A 150 -0.35 32.76 1.53
C LYS A 150 0.56 33.83 2.10
N PHE A 151 1.51 34.26 1.28
CA PHE A 151 2.46 35.32 1.57
C PHE A 151 2.13 36.55 0.74
N VAL A 152 2.08 37.71 1.40
CA VAL A 152 1.88 39.01 0.74
C VAL A 152 3.03 39.90 1.16
N LYS A 153 3.78 40.41 0.17
CA LYS A 153 5.01 41.19 0.40
C LYS A 153 6.01 40.43 1.31
N GLY A 154 6.16 39.12 1.09
CA GLY A 154 7.09 38.25 1.82
C GLY A 154 6.71 37.93 3.27
N LYS A 155 5.51 38.32 3.74
CA LYS A 155 5.00 38.01 5.08
C LYS A 155 3.78 37.12 5.01
N LEU A 156 3.67 36.17 5.95
CA LEU A 156 2.51 35.29 6.06
C LEU A 156 1.25 36.12 6.34
N LYS A 157 0.28 36.02 5.44
CA LYS A 157 -1.01 36.70 5.55
C LYS A 157 -2.12 35.75 6.00
N ASP A 158 -2.07 34.52 5.52
CA ASP A 158 -3.11 33.51 5.74
C ASP A 158 -2.49 32.10 5.73
N SER A 159 -3.05 31.19 6.50
CA SER A 159 -2.64 29.79 6.58
C SER A 159 -3.87 28.92 6.76
N ASP A 160 -4.14 28.04 5.80
CA ASP A 160 -5.21 27.06 5.85
C ASP A 160 -4.60 25.67 5.95
N TYR A 161 -4.68 25.09 7.15
CA TYR A 161 -4.25 23.72 7.45
C TYR A 161 -5.40 22.89 8.02
N LYS A 162 -6.66 23.29 7.76
CA LYS A 162 -7.84 22.59 8.28
C LYS A 162 -7.88 21.13 7.82
N ALA A 163 -7.56 20.89 6.55
CA ALA A 163 -7.49 19.55 5.97
C ALA A 163 -6.49 18.64 6.72
N LEU A 164 -5.39 19.19 7.24
CA LEU A 164 -4.42 18.45 8.04
C LEU A 164 -5.00 18.05 9.41
N VAL A 165 -5.76 18.93 10.06
CA VAL A 165 -6.40 18.66 11.36
C VAL A 165 -7.50 17.62 11.22
N GLU A 166 -8.26 17.69 10.14
CA GLU A 166 -9.39 16.80 9.87
C GLU A 166 -8.96 15.51 9.14
N TYR A 167 -7.66 15.33 8.88
CA TYR A 167 -7.16 14.21 8.11
C TYR A 167 -7.35 12.88 8.85
N LYS A 168 -8.18 12.01 8.30
CA LYS A 168 -8.44 10.68 8.83
C LYS A 168 -7.79 9.61 7.96
N PHE A 169 -6.73 9.00 8.46
CA PHE A 169 -6.04 7.92 7.76
C PHE A 169 -6.97 6.73 7.44
N ALA A 170 -7.83 6.33 8.37
CA ALA A 170 -8.72 5.19 8.17
C ALA A 170 -9.72 5.36 7.01
N GLU A 171 -10.10 6.59 6.68
CA GLU A 171 -11.04 6.88 5.57
C GLU A 171 -10.32 6.91 4.21
N ASN A 172 -9.02 7.18 4.20
CA ASN A 172 -8.22 7.31 2.97
C ASN A 172 -7.51 6.01 2.56
N PHE A 173 -7.37 5.06 3.48
CA PHE A 173 -6.69 3.77 3.27
C PHE A 173 -7.61 2.63 3.70
N SER A 174 -8.65 2.37 2.90
CA SER A 174 -9.49 1.19 3.05
C SER A 174 -9.09 0.15 2.01
N ILE A 175 -8.90 -1.09 2.46
CA ILE A 175 -8.68 -2.25 1.60
C ILE A 175 -9.95 -3.09 1.68
N GLU A 176 -10.62 -3.24 0.55
CA GLU A 176 -11.76 -4.15 0.45
C GLU A 176 -11.30 -5.59 0.62
N ALA A 177 -12.15 -6.43 1.23
CA ALA A 177 -11.88 -7.86 1.33
C ALA A 177 -11.64 -8.47 -0.07
N PRO A 178 -10.76 -9.48 -0.20
CA PRO A 178 -10.55 -10.14 -1.46
C PRO A 178 -11.87 -10.72 -1.98
N LYS A 179 -12.09 -10.66 -3.29
CA LYS A 179 -13.26 -11.27 -3.93
C LYS A 179 -13.30 -12.77 -3.61
N ALA A 180 -14.50 -13.33 -3.49
CA ALA A 180 -14.68 -14.76 -3.33
C ALA A 180 -13.97 -15.52 -4.45
N PHE A 181 -13.29 -16.62 -4.10
CA PHE A 181 -12.57 -17.44 -5.06
C PHE A 181 -13.50 -17.88 -6.19
N LYS A 182 -13.02 -17.72 -7.42
CA LYS A 182 -13.69 -18.22 -8.62
C LYS A 182 -12.86 -19.38 -9.15
N PHE A 183 -13.44 -20.56 -9.09
CA PHE A 183 -12.90 -21.77 -9.71
C PHE A 183 -13.71 -21.97 -11.00
N GLU A 184 -13.10 -21.66 -12.14
CA GLU A 184 -13.65 -21.98 -13.48
C GLU A 184 -12.94 -23.22 -14.03
#